data_AF-A0AAD8EK55-F1
#
_entry.id   AF-A0AAD8EK55-F1
#
_cell.length_a   1.000
_cell.length_b   1.000
_cell.length_c   1.000
_cell.angle_alpha   90.00
_cell.angle_beta   90.00
_cell.angle_gamma   90.00
#
_symmetry.space_group_name_H-M   'P 1'
#
loop_
_entity.id
_entity.type
_entity.pdbx_description
1 polymer ?
#
loop_
_entity_poly.entity_id
_entity_poly.type
_entity_poly.pdbx_seq_one_letter_code
_entity_poly.pdbx_strand_id
1 'polypeptide(L)'
;IFGIICMACASPAWASATHWFLFVAVISFIKTVIWIFIYLLSIREALVSLHINWLLTEFINTCVVVVLYFIAFIVQLSARYPYGWRDVNITAGVFGLFNTIAYAAGAYFLFLDFRSVK
;
A
#
# COMPACT_ATOMS: atom_id res chain seq x y z
N ILE A 1 6.54 5.15 -6.04
CA ILE A 1 7.30 4.62 -7.21
C ILE A 1 7.11 3.10 -7.35
N PHE A 2 7.44 2.29 -6.34
CA PHE A 2 7.21 0.82 -6.40
C PHE A 2 5.78 0.41 -6.74
N GLY A 3 4.76 1.11 -6.20
CA GLY A 3 3.36 0.88 -6.57
C GLY A 3 3.05 1.10 -8.05
N ILE A 4 3.69 2.07 -8.71
CA ILE A 4 3.49 2.34 -10.14
C ILE A 4 4.08 1.20 -11.00
N ILE A 5 5.26 0.72 -10.63
CA ILE A 5 5.91 -0.41 -11.28
C ILE A 5 5.07 -1.68 -11.10
N CYS A 6 4.53 -1.92 -9.90
CA CYS A 6 3.68 -3.09 -9.66
C CYS A 6 2.38 -3.05 -10.48
N MET A 7 1.75 -1.88 -10.65
CA MET A 7 0.56 -1.70 -11.48
C MET A 7 0.86 -1.86 -12.98
N ALA A 8 2.03 -1.39 -13.44
CA ALA A 8 2.47 -1.56 -14.82
C ALA A 8 2.76 -3.03 -15.16
N CYS A 9 3.41 -3.77 -14.25
CA CYS A 9 3.69 -5.19 -14.45
C CYS A 9 2.45 -6.08 -14.28
N ALA A 10 1.49 -5.71 -13.45
CA ALA A 10 0.27 -6.51 -13.26
C ALA A 10 -0.79 -6.29 -14.36
N SER A 11 -0.59 -5.33 -15.28
CA SER A 11 -1.52 -5.10 -16.39
C SER A 11 -1.08 -5.89 -17.64
N PRO A 12 -1.99 -6.64 -18.32
CA PRO A 12 -3.44 -6.76 -18.12
C PRO A 12 -3.85 -7.83 -17.08
N ALA A 13 -5.05 -7.69 -16.50
CA ALA A 13 -5.57 -8.59 -15.47
C ALA A 13 -6.21 -9.87 -16.05
N TRP A 14 -5.39 -10.84 -16.47
CA TRP A 14 -5.90 -12.09 -17.06
C TRP A 14 -6.38 -13.12 -16.04
N ALA A 15 -5.95 -13.01 -14.78
CA ALA A 15 -6.29 -13.94 -13.70
C ALA A 15 -7.02 -13.23 -12.55
N SER A 16 -7.90 -13.94 -11.84
CA SER A 16 -8.60 -13.38 -10.66
C SER A 16 -7.63 -12.89 -9.58
N ALA A 17 -6.47 -13.54 -9.44
CA ALA A 17 -5.39 -13.09 -8.55
C ALA A 17 -4.88 -11.69 -8.92
N THR A 18 -4.69 -11.42 -10.21
CA THR A 18 -4.22 -10.13 -10.71
C THR A 18 -5.25 -9.02 -10.51
N HIS A 19 -6.56 -9.34 -10.58
CA HIS A 19 -7.62 -8.39 -10.26
C HIS A 19 -7.55 -7.93 -8.79
N TRP A 20 -7.40 -8.88 -7.87
CA TRP A 20 -7.22 -8.57 -6.45
C TRP A 20 -5.96 -7.75 -6.20
N PHE A 21 -4.84 -8.14 -6.83
CA PHE A 21 -3.57 -7.44 -6.70
C PHE A 21 -3.67 -5.98 -7.17
N LEU A 22 -4.24 -5.75 -8.35
CA LEU A 22 -4.43 -4.39 -8.89
C LEU A 22 -5.38 -3.56 -8.04
N PHE A 23 -6.45 -4.15 -7.50
CA PHE A 23 -7.35 -3.45 -6.59
C PHE A 23 -6.62 -2.90 -5.36
N VAL A 24 -5.85 -3.76 -4.68
CA VAL A 24 -5.05 -3.35 -3.52
C VAL A 24 -4.01 -2.30 -3.92
N ALA A 25 -3.37 -2.47 -5.07
CA ALA A 25 -2.34 -1.56 -5.54
C ALA A 25 -2.87 -0.15 -5.85
N VAL A 26 -4.02 -0.05 -6.49
CA VAL A 26 -4.65 1.22 -6.86
C VAL A 26 -5.19 1.94 -5.62
N ILE A 27 -5.92 1.24 -4.74
CA ILE A 27 -6.50 1.84 -3.53
C ILE A 27 -5.41 2.38 -2.59
N SER A 28 -4.34 1.61 -2.40
CA SER A 28 -3.20 2.04 -1.59
C SER A 28 -2.47 3.23 -2.19
N PHE A 29 -2.32 3.28 -3.52
CA PHE A 29 -1.73 4.41 -4.22
C PHE A 29 -2.57 5.68 -4.05
N ILE A 30 -3.88 5.61 -4.31
CA ILE A 30 -4.81 6.74 -4.11
C ILE A 30 -4.75 7.22 -2.66
N LYS A 31 -4.78 6.30 -1.69
CA LYS A 31 -4.67 6.63 -0.28
C LYS A 31 -3.36 7.37 0.02
N THR A 32 -2.22 6.91 -0.48
CA THR A 32 -0.93 7.61 -0.25
C THR A 32 -0.91 9.00 -0.85
N VAL A 33 -1.50 9.18 -2.03
CA VAL A 33 -1.61 10.50 -2.66
C VAL A 33 -2.46 11.44 -1.81
N ILE A 34 -3.60 10.96 -1.29
CA ILE A 34 -4.46 11.74 -0.38
C ILE A 34 -3.66 12.16 0.88
N TRP A 35 -2.92 11.24 1.50
CA TRP A 35 -2.07 11.57 2.66
C TRP A 35 -1.02 12.63 2.32
N ILE A 36 -0.34 12.52 1.19
CA ILE A 36 0.64 13.52 0.73
C ILE A 36 -0.03 14.90 0.60
N PHE A 37 -1.21 14.98 -0.01
CA PHE A 37 -1.93 16.25 -0.13
C PHE A 37 -2.33 16.84 1.23
N ILE A 38 -2.78 16.02 2.18
CA ILE A 38 -3.12 16.49 3.53
C ILE A 38 -1.89 17.07 4.24
N TYR A 39 -0.73 16.41 4.09
CA TYR A 39 0.54 16.88 4.63
C TYR A 39 1.03 18.17 3.96
N LEU A 40 0.95 18.26 2.62
CA LEU A 40 1.41 19.43 1.86
C LEU A 40 0.56 20.68 2.09
N LEU A 41 -0.76 20.53 2.24
CA LEU A 41 -1.66 21.66 2.48
C LEU A 41 -1.61 22.16 3.93
N SER A 42 -0.77 21.56 4.78
CA SER A 42 -0.63 21.91 6.20
C SER A 42 -1.96 22.02 6.96
N ILE A 43 -2.99 21.25 6.53
CA ILE A 43 -4.31 21.17 7.16
C ILE A 43 -4.23 20.56 8.57
N ARG A 44 -3.04 20.11 9.00
CA ARG A 44 -2.73 19.78 10.40
C ARG A 44 -3.32 20.80 11.38
N GLU A 45 -3.25 22.09 11.08
CA GLU A 45 -3.77 23.19 11.90
C GLU A 45 -5.32 23.20 12.00
N ALA A 46 -6.03 22.92 10.91
CA ALA A 46 -7.51 22.90 10.91
C ALA A 46 -8.08 21.63 11.57
N LEU A 47 -7.30 20.53 11.58
CA LEU A 47 -7.73 19.24 12.12
C LEU A 47 -7.40 19.09 13.63
N VAL A 48 -6.50 19.91 14.17
CA VAL A 48 -6.28 20.10 15.63
C VAL A 48 -7.58 20.50 16.35
N SER A 49 -8.49 21.21 15.66
CA SER A 49 -9.83 21.56 16.18
C SER A 49 -10.68 20.34 16.56
N LEU A 50 -10.44 19.18 15.95
CA LEU A 50 -11.32 18.00 16.04
C LEU A 50 -11.00 17.03 17.18
N HIS A 51 -9.99 17.28 18.04
CA HIS A 51 -9.61 16.41 19.18
C HIS A 51 -9.38 14.92 18.84
N ILE A 52 -9.29 14.55 17.55
CA ILE A 52 -9.03 13.17 17.11
C ILE A 52 -7.52 12.96 17.06
N ASN A 53 -7.06 11.82 17.61
CA ASN A 53 -5.67 11.35 17.49
C ASN A 53 -5.36 11.01 16.03
N TRP A 54 -5.05 12.03 15.23
CA TRP A 54 -4.80 11.94 13.79
C TRP A 54 -3.70 10.93 13.45
N LEU A 55 -2.64 10.91 14.26
CA LEU A 55 -1.51 9.99 14.13
C LEU A 55 -1.92 8.52 14.30
N LEU A 56 -2.85 8.24 15.23
CA LEU A 56 -3.35 6.88 15.45
C LEU A 56 -4.21 6.41 14.27
N THR A 57 -5.06 7.31 13.75
CA THR A 57 -5.89 7.02 12.57
C THR A 57 -5.03 6.70 11.35
N GLU A 58 -3.97 7.46 11.13
CA GLU A 58 -3.03 7.19 10.04
C GLU A 58 -2.31 5.85 10.22
N PHE A 59 -1.82 5.59 11.43
CA PHE A 59 -1.14 4.34 11.77
C PHE A 59 -2.03 3.12 11.49
N ILE A 60 -3.26 3.10 12.02
CA ILE A 60 -4.20 1.98 11.83
C ILE A 60 -4.49 1.78 10.34
N ASN A 61 -4.78 2.87 9.62
CA ASN A 61 -5.02 2.78 8.17
C ASN A 61 -3.80 2.24 7.42
N THR A 62 -2.58 2.60 7.82
CA THR A 62 -1.34 2.13 7.19
C THR A 62 -1.09 0.65 7.49
N CYS A 63 -1.36 0.20 8.71
CA CYS A 63 -1.35 -1.22 9.07
C CYS A 63 -2.33 -2.06 8.25
N VAL A 64 -3.55 -1.55 8.00
CA VAL A 64 -4.53 -2.22 7.12
C VAL A 64 -3.97 -2.38 5.71
N VAL A 65 -3.32 -1.35 5.16
CA VAL A 65 -2.69 -1.42 3.84
C VAL A 65 -1.56 -2.45 3.79
N VAL A 66 -0.74 -2.55 4.85
CA VAL A 66 0.31 -3.57 4.97
C VAL A 66 -0.29 -4.97 4.87
N VAL A 67 -1.35 -5.26 5.63
CA VAL A 67 -2.01 -6.57 5.62
C VAL A 67 -2.61 -6.87 4.24
N LEU A 68 -3.27 -5.90 3.62
CA LEU A 68 -3.84 -6.07 2.28
C LEU A 68 -2.76 -6.34 1.24
N TYR A 69 -1.64 -5.61 1.25
CA TYR A 69 -0.51 -5.85 0.35
C TYR A 69 0.14 -7.21 0.60
N PHE A 70 0.26 -7.61 1.87
CA PHE A 70 0.81 -8.90 2.25
C PHE A 70 0.00 -10.04 1.63
N ILE A 71 -1.33 -9.98 1.73
CA ILE A 71 -2.22 -10.96 1.08
C ILE A 71 -2.11 -10.85 -0.44
N ALA A 72 -2.11 -9.63 -0.99
CA ALA A 72 -2.08 -9.41 -2.43
C ALA A 72 -0.83 -10.01 -3.10
N PHE A 73 0.37 -9.82 -2.54
CA PHE A 73 1.57 -10.37 -3.16
C PHE A 73 1.61 -11.91 -3.07
N ILE A 74 1.11 -12.51 -1.97
CA ILE A 74 1.02 -13.97 -1.83
C ILE A 74 0.07 -14.53 -2.88
N VAL A 75 -1.11 -13.93 -3.02
CA VAL A 75 -2.11 -14.33 -4.03
C VAL A 75 -1.51 -14.23 -5.43
N GLN A 76 -0.80 -13.14 -5.75
CA GLN A 76 -0.14 -12.94 -7.03
C GLN A 76 0.98 -13.97 -7.29
N LEU A 77 1.78 -14.35 -6.30
CA LEU A 77 2.84 -15.37 -6.46
C LEU A 77 2.29 -16.80 -6.50
N SER A 78 1.14 -17.06 -5.86
CA SER A 78 0.51 -18.38 -5.82
C SER A 78 -0.27 -18.74 -7.10
N ALA A 79 -0.60 -17.74 -7.91
CA ALA A 79 -1.45 -17.92 -9.07
C ALA A 79 -0.71 -18.58 -10.24
N ARG A 80 -1.45 -19.42 -10.98
CA ARG A 80 -0.94 -20.08 -12.18
C ARG A 80 -1.22 -19.21 -13.40
N TYR A 81 -0.15 -18.76 -14.05
CA TYR A 81 -0.24 -17.93 -15.25
C TYR A 81 0.00 -18.74 -16.54
N PRO A 82 -0.66 -18.38 -17.66
CA PRO A 82 -0.35 -18.93 -18.97
C PRO A 82 1.10 -18.71 -19.38
N TYR A 83 1.62 -19.58 -20.26
CA TYR A 83 2.96 -19.46 -20.82
C TYR A 83 3.12 -18.09 -21.51
N GLY A 84 4.19 -17.35 -21.19
CA GLY A 84 4.46 -15.99 -21.71
C GLY A 84 4.09 -14.84 -20.76
N TRP A 85 3.16 -15.05 -19.82
CA TRP A 85 2.76 -14.01 -18.85
C TRP A 85 3.26 -14.28 -17.43
N ARG A 86 3.91 -15.43 -17.22
CA ARG A 86 4.38 -15.88 -15.90
C ARG A 86 5.44 -14.95 -15.31
N ASP A 87 6.46 -14.60 -16.09
CA ASP A 87 7.62 -13.87 -15.57
C ASP A 87 7.26 -12.43 -15.18
N VAL A 88 6.38 -11.81 -15.95
CA VAL A 88 5.85 -10.47 -15.70
C VAL A 88 4.98 -10.44 -14.43
N ASN A 89 4.13 -11.45 -14.21
CA ASN A 89 3.30 -11.53 -13.01
C ASN A 89 4.12 -11.88 -11.75
N ILE A 90 5.16 -12.71 -11.86
CA ILE A 90 6.11 -12.96 -10.76
C ILE A 90 6.83 -11.67 -10.39
N THR A 91 7.29 -10.91 -11.37
CA THR A 91 7.93 -9.60 -11.16
C THR A 91 6.98 -8.64 -10.44
N ALA A 92 5.71 -8.59 -10.82
CA ALA A 92 4.69 -7.81 -10.11
C ALA A 92 4.54 -8.25 -8.64
N GLY A 93 4.53 -9.56 -8.36
CA GLY A 93 4.49 -10.10 -7.01
C GLY A 93 5.71 -9.71 -6.16
N VAL A 94 6.91 -9.75 -6.73
CA VAL A 94 8.15 -9.31 -6.06
C VAL A 94 8.10 -7.80 -5.73
N PHE A 95 7.62 -6.97 -6.66
CA PHE A 95 7.40 -5.55 -6.35
C PHE A 95 6.29 -5.33 -5.31
N GLY A 96 5.27 -6.18 -5.28
CA GLY A 96 4.27 -6.20 -4.21
C GLY A 96 4.87 -6.50 -2.83
N LEU A 97 5.84 -7.42 -2.75
CA LEU A 97 6.60 -7.69 -1.53
C LEU A 97 7.38 -6.45 -1.08
N PHE A 98 8.13 -5.81 -1.99
CA PHE A 98 8.84 -4.58 -1.65
C PHE A 98 7.90 -3.47 -1.18
N ASN A 99 6.71 -3.36 -1.78
CA ASN A 99 5.72 -2.39 -1.35
C ASN A 99 5.19 -2.72 0.05
N THR A 100 4.97 -4.01 0.36
CA THR A 100 4.60 -4.46 1.71
C THR A 100 5.63 -4.02 2.74
N ILE A 101 6.92 -4.24 2.46
CA ILE A 101 8.02 -3.83 3.34
C ILE A 101 8.06 -2.31 3.50
N ALA A 102 7.88 -1.55 2.41
CA ALA A 102 7.87 -0.09 2.47
C ALA A 102 6.72 0.45 3.33
N TYR A 103 5.51 -0.09 3.16
CA TYR A 103 4.38 0.29 4.02
C TYR A 103 4.57 -0.16 5.47
N ALA A 104 5.20 -1.31 5.71
CA ALA A 104 5.51 -1.79 7.06
C ALA A 104 6.53 -0.88 7.77
N ALA A 105 7.57 -0.44 7.04
CA ALA A 105 8.52 0.55 7.54
C ALA A 105 7.84 1.88 7.86
N GLY A 106 6.92 2.34 6.99
CA GLY A 106 6.11 3.53 7.24
C GLY A 106 5.23 3.40 8.50
N ALA A 107 4.58 2.26 8.69
CA ALA A 107 3.82 1.97 9.90
C ALA A 107 4.71 1.96 11.16
N TYR A 108 5.92 1.42 11.06
CA TYR A 108 6.88 1.40 12.16
C TYR A 108 7.34 2.79 12.58
N PHE A 109 7.65 3.68 11.61
CA PHE A 109 8.00 5.07 11.93
C PHE A 109 6.83 5.81 12.61
N LEU A 110 5.60 5.64 12.09
CA LEU A 110 4.40 6.20 12.73
C LEU A 110 4.19 5.68 14.16
N PHE A 111 4.53 4.41 14.42
CA PHE A 111 4.46 3.82 15.76
C PHE A 111 5.50 4.42 16.72
N LEU A 112 6.72 4.68 16.24
CA LEU A 112 7.75 5.35 17.04
C LEU A 112 7.34 6.77 17.40
N ASP A 113 6.82 7.53 16.43
CA ASP A 113 6.31 8.89 16.66
C ASP A 113 5.16 8.87 17.67
N PHE A 114 4.21 7.92 17.53
CA PHE A 114 3.12 7.77 18.48
C PHE A 114 3.59 7.44 19.89
N ARG A 115 4.67 6.65 20.03
CA ARG A 115 5.29 6.38 21.33
C ARG A 115 6.05 7.57 21.91
N SER A 116 6.59 8.45 21.07
CA SER A 116 7.33 9.65 21.52
C SER A 116 6.44 10.78 22.02
N VAL A 117 5.17 10.80 21.59
CA VAL A 117 4.16 11.80 22.00
C VAL A 117 3.50 11.43 23.35
N LYS A 118 3.73 10.22 23.86
CA LYS A 118 3.38 9.82 25.24
C LYS A 118 4.43 10.28 26.24
#